data_AF-A0A357M046-F1
#
_entry.id   AF-A0A357M046-F1
#
_cell.length_a   1.000
_cell.length_b   1.000
_cell.length_c   1.000
_cell.angle_alpha   90.00
_cell.angle_beta   90.00
_cell.angle_gamma   90.00
#
_symmetry.space_group_name_H-M   'P 1'
#
loop_
_entity.id
_entity.type
_entity.pdbx_description
1 polymer ?
#
loop_
_entity_poly.entity_id
_entity_poly.type
_entity_poly.pdbx_seq_one_letter_code
_entity_poly.pdbx_strand_id
1 'polypeptide(L)'
;LGIGGWLFSTKAIMPKGERINPLKGLKRMFSANSLVELFKSWAKVLVVGLVAWMVLGFYFDKAMDIQFKALEPAIATAVEIILWSVLILCLSTALIAVVDVPWQIYSHTKKLRMSMQEIKDEYKE
;
A
#
# COMPACT_ATOMS: atom_id res chain seq x y z
N LEU A 1 -3.31 -6.04 -12.36
CA LEU A 1 -2.34 -6.50 -13.39
C LEU A 1 -1.00 -6.92 -12.78
N GLY A 2 -0.38 -6.15 -11.87
CA GLY A 2 0.99 -6.44 -11.40
C GLY A 2 1.22 -7.70 -10.55
N ILE A 3 0.20 -8.32 -9.95
CA ILE A 3 0.35 -9.50 -9.07
C ILE A 3 -0.67 -10.61 -9.43
N GLY A 4 -1.51 -10.38 -10.44
CA GLY A 4 -2.54 -11.32 -10.89
C GLY A 4 -2.97 -11.01 -12.32
N GLY A 5 -2.96 -12.06 -13.15
CA GLY A 5 -3.35 -12.02 -14.56
C GLY A 5 -4.87 -11.93 -14.75
N TRP A 6 -5.30 -11.90 -16.00
CA TRP A 6 -6.72 -11.97 -16.36
C TRP A 6 -7.25 -13.38 -16.07
N LEU A 7 -8.07 -13.51 -15.03
CA LEU A 7 -8.77 -14.73 -14.66
C LEU A 7 -10.27 -14.56 -14.94
N PHE A 8 -10.72 -15.04 -16.09
CA PHE A 8 -12.13 -15.11 -16.40
C PHE A 8 -12.71 -16.39 -15.77
N SER A 9 -13.41 -16.26 -14.63
CA SER A 9 -13.99 -17.41 -13.91
C SER A 9 -15.44 -17.14 -13.53
N THR A 10 -16.36 -17.86 -14.18
CA THR A 10 -17.80 -17.87 -13.85
C THR A 10 -18.07 -18.47 -12.46
N LYS A 11 -17.23 -19.40 -12.00
CA LYS A 11 -17.30 -20.00 -10.65
C LYS A 11 -16.88 -19.04 -9.53
N ALA A 12 -16.06 -18.02 -9.81
CA ALA A 12 -15.63 -17.05 -8.80
C ALA A 12 -16.77 -16.09 -8.36
N ILE A 13 -17.75 -15.89 -9.25
CA ILE A 13 -18.91 -15.01 -9.09
C ILE A 13 -20.07 -15.70 -8.34
N MET A 14 -20.08 -17.03 -8.28
CA MET A 14 -21.15 -17.80 -7.63
C MET A 14 -21.11 -17.61 -6.09
N PRO A 15 -22.23 -17.27 -5.43
CA PRO A 15 -22.27 -17.08 -3.99
C PRO A 15 -22.04 -18.42 -3.27
N LYS A 16 -20.85 -18.59 -2.69
CA LYS A 16 -20.54 -19.74 -1.82
C LYS A 16 -20.98 -19.40 -0.40
N GLY A 17 -21.85 -20.23 0.21
CA GLY A 17 -22.38 -20.01 1.57
C GLY A 17 -21.31 -19.81 2.65
N GLU A 18 -20.12 -20.39 2.46
CA GLU A 18 -18.97 -20.17 3.34
C GLU A 18 -18.43 -18.73 3.35
N ARG A 19 -18.62 -17.96 2.27
CA ARG A 19 -18.21 -16.55 2.19
C ARG A 19 -19.18 -15.61 2.91
N ILE A 20 -20.38 -16.08 3.26
CA ILE A 20 -21.46 -15.27 3.89
C ILE A 20 -21.43 -15.38 5.42
N ASN A 21 -20.71 -16.36 6.00
CA ASN A 21 -20.68 -16.55 7.45
C ASN A 21 -19.95 -15.39 8.18
N PRO A 22 -20.66 -14.55 8.96
CA PRO A 22 -20.09 -13.35 9.59
C PRO A 22 -19.06 -13.67 10.68
N LEU A 23 -19.18 -14.81 11.36
CA LEU A 23 -18.19 -15.28 12.35
C LEU A 23 -16.86 -15.66 11.69
N LYS A 24 -16.91 -16.38 10.56
CA LYS A 24 -15.69 -16.67 9.76
C LYS A 24 -15.10 -15.37 9.18
N GLY A 25 -15.94 -14.40 8.81
CA GLY A 25 -15.54 -13.07 8.37
C GLY A 25 -14.77 -12.29 9.45
N LEU A 26 -15.32 -12.20 10.67
CA LEU A 26 -14.68 -11.56 11.82
C LEU A 26 -13.35 -12.24 12.19
N LYS A 27 -13.28 -13.57 12.19
CA LYS A 27 -12.03 -14.30 12.44
C LYS A 27 -10.97 -14.01 11.38
N ARG A 28 -11.36 -13.81 10.11
CA ARG A 28 -10.43 -13.37 9.05
C ARG A 28 -9.98 -11.92 9.26
N MET A 29 -10.88 -11.03 9.68
CA MET A 29 -10.56 -9.63 9.98
C MET A 29 -9.62 -9.49 11.18
N PHE A 30 -9.75 -10.32 12.22
CA PHE A 30 -8.87 -10.36 13.41
C PHE A 30 -7.81 -11.47 13.34
N SER A 31 -7.30 -11.75 12.15
CA SER A 31 -6.21 -12.72 11.98
C SER A 31 -4.83 -12.08 12.18
N ALA A 32 -3.81 -12.88 12.48
CA ALA A 32 -2.42 -12.40 12.57
C ALA A 32 -1.96 -11.67 11.29
N ASN A 33 -2.50 -12.05 10.12
CA ASN A 33 -2.23 -11.37 8.86
C ASN A 33 -2.79 -9.95 8.84
N SER A 34 -3.97 -9.72 9.41
CA SER A 34 -4.61 -8.41 9.46
C SER A 34 -3.84 -7.44 10.37
N LEU A 35 -3.29 -7.94 11.48
CA LEU A 35 -2.40 -7.15 12.36
C LEU A 35 -1.13 -6.72 11.62
N VAL A 36 -0.53 -7.60 10.83
CA VAL A 36 0.63 -7.26 10.00
C VAL A 36 0.27 -6.24 8.92
N GLU A 37 -0.87 -6.40 8.24
CA GLU A 37 -1.35 -5.42 7.25
C GLU A 37 -1.66 -4.06 7.87
N LEU A 38 -2.20 -4.02 9.10
CA LEU A 38 -2.41 -2.79 9.86
C LEU A 38 -1.08 -2.10 10.19
N PHE A 39 -0.11 -2.84 10.75
CA PHE A 39 1.20 -2.29 11.07
C PHE A 39 1.91 -1.73 9.82
N LYS A 40 1.88 -2.47 8.71
CA LYS A 40 2.42 -1.97 7.45
C LYS A 40 1.71 -0.70 7.01
N SER A 41 0.39 -0.63 7.11
CA SER A 41 -0.35 0.58 6.73
C SER A 41 0.06 1.80 7.55
N TRP A 42 0.22 1.65 8.87
CA TRP A 42 0.78 2.69 9.72
C TRP A 42 2.20 3.08 9.32
N ALA A 43 3.06 2.12 9.01
CA ALA A 43 4.42 2.40 8.55
C ALA A 43 4.42 3.22 7.25
N LYS A 44 3.52 2.95 6.29
CA LYS A 44 3.39 3.76 5.06
C LYS A 44 3.02 5.20 5.37
N VAL A 45 2.03 5.40 6.24
CA VAL A 45 1.57 6.74 6.64
C VAL A 45 2.70 7.49 7.32
N LEU A 46 3.45 6.85 8.22
CA LEU A 46 4.60 7.45 8.88
C LEU A 46 5.70 7.83 7.88
N VAL A 47 6.05 6.95 6.94
CA VAL A 47 7.06 7.24 5.92
C VAL A 47 6.66 8.44 5.07
N VAL A 48 5.43 8.45 4.53
CA VAL A 48 4.94 9.57 3.71
C VAL A 48 4.84 10.86 4.53
N GLY A 49 4.34 10.77 5.77
CA GLY A 49 4.21 11.91 6.67
C GLY A 49 5.57 12.53 7.04
N LEU A 50 6.58 11.69 7.33
CA LEU A 50 7.94 12.15 7.60
C LEU A 50 8.57 12.79 6.37
N VAL A 51 8.41 12.19 5.18
CA VAL A 51 8.91 12.77 3.94
C VAL A 51 8.24 14.12 3.65
N ALA A 52 6.92 14.20 3.80
CA ALA A 52 6.18 15.46 3.64
C ALA A 52 6.67 16.52 4.63
N TRP A 53 6.88 16.16 5.89
CA TRP A 53 7.44 17.06 6.91
C TRP A 53 8.83 17.57 6.52
N MET A 54 9.72 16.69 6.06
CA MET A 54 11.06 17.07 5.60
C MET A 54 11.02 17.99 4.38
N VAL A 55 10.16 17.68 3.40
CA VAL A 55 9.97 18.52 2.19
C VAL A 55 9.46 19.91 2.58
N LEU A 56 8.49 19.99 3.47
CA LEU A 56 7.98 21.27 3.97
C LEU A 56 9.08 22.07 4.66
N GLY A 57 9.86 21.45 5.55
CA GLY A 57 10.98 22.11 6.22
C GLY A 57 12.06 22.58 5.25
N PHE A 58 12.40 21.77 4.25
CA PHE A 58 13.44 22.08 3.26
C PHE A 58 13.04 23.22 2.33
N TYR A 59 11.77 23.28 1.91
CA TYR A 59 11.28 24.33 1.02
C TYR A 59 10.66 25.53 1.76
N PHE A 60 10.62 25.51 3.10
CA PHE A 60 9.97 26.55 3.90
C PHE A 60 10.52 27.95 3.60
N ASP A 61 11.84 28.10 3.67
CA ASP A 61 12.50 29.40 3.43
C ASP A 61 12.33 29.85 1.97
N LYS A 62 12.45 28.90 1.02
CA LYS A 62 12.26 29.18 -0.42
C LYS A 62 10.82 29.59 -0.73
N ALA A 63 9.84 29.04 -0.01
CA ALA A 63 8.44 29.41 -0.12
C ALA A 63 8.16 30.79 0.50
N MET A 64 8.77 31.11 1.65
CA MET A 64 8.67 32.44 2.27
C MET A 64 9.26 33.54 1.37
N ASP A 65 10.35 33.25 0.66
CA ASP A 65 11.01 34.18 -0.26
C ASP A 65 10.14 34.59 -1.47
N ILE A 66 9.11 33.80 -1.81
CA ILE A 66 8.19 34.10 -2.92
C ILE A 66 7.48 35.44 -2.71
N GLN A 67 7.16 35.80 -1.46
CA GLN A 67 6.40 37.03 -1.16
C GLN A 67 7.16 38.32 -1.49
N PHE A 68 8.50 38.25 -1.64
CA PHE A 68 9.35 39.39 -1.96
C PHE A 68 9.72 39.48 -3.45
N LYS A 69 9.27 38.52 -4.26
CA LYS A 69 9.59 38.44 -5.70
C LYS A 69 8.52 39.10 -6.57
N ALA A 70 8.94 39.58 -7.74
CA ALA A 70 8.00 39.98 -8.79
C ALA A 70 7.17 38.78 -9.28
N LEU A 71 6.01 39.05 -9.90
CA LEU A 71 5.01 38.04 -10.23
C LEU A 71 5.56 36.86 -11.06
N GLU A 72 6.32 37.14 -12.12
CA GLU A 72 6.85 36.12 -13.02
C GLU A 72 7.85 35.16 -12.34
N PRO A 73 8.92 35.64 -11.66
CA PRO A 73 9.83 34.75 -10.92
C PRO A 73 9.18 34.09 -9.69
N ALA A 74 8.17 34.71 -9.10
CA ALA A 74 7.38 34.12 -8.01
C ALA A 74 6.64 32.86 -8.47
N ILE A 75 5.97 32.92 -9.63
CA ILE A 75 5.26 31.77 -10.21
C ILE A 75 6.24 30.65 -10.57
N ALA A 76 7.36 30.97 -11.21
CA ALA A 76 8.37 29.98 -11.57
C ALA A 76 8.91 29.23 -10.33
N THR A 77 9.22 29.97 -9.26
CA THR A 77 9.70 29.39 -7.98
C THR A 77 8.63 28.50 -7.34
N ALA A 78 7.36 28.92 -7.34
CA ALA A 78 6.26 28.15 -6.79
C ALA A 78 6.06 26.81 -7.52
N VAL A 79 6.06 26.85 -8.85
CA VAL A 79 5.94 25.64 -9.69
C VAL A 79 7.09 24.68 -9.44
N GLU A 80 8.32 25.19 -9.34
CA GLU A 80 9.49 24.37 -9.05
C GLU A 80 9.35 23.65 -7.69
N ILE A 81 8.95 24.36 -6.63
CA ILE A 81 8.74 23.77 -5.30
C ILE A 81 7.67 22.67 -5.38
N ILE A 82 6.54 22.94 -6.04
CA ILE A 82 5.44 21.98 -6.15
C ILE A 82 5.90 20.72 -6.91
N LEU A 83 6.56 20.89 -8.07
CA LEU A 83 7.02 19.77 -8.89
C LEU A 83 7.98 18.86 -8.13
N TRP A 84 8.98 19.43 -7.45
CA TRP A 84 9.92 18.63 -6.67
C TRP A 84 9.26 17.98 -5.45
N SER A 85 8.36 18.69 -4.76
CA SER A 85 7.62 18.14 -3.63
C SER A 85 6.79 16.91 -4.04
N VAL A 86 6.05 17.02 -5.15
CA VAL A 86 5.26 15.92 -5.71
C VAL A 86 6.17 14.77 -6.11
N LEU A 87 7.28 15.04 -6.80
CA LEU A 87 8.21 14.02 -7.25
C LEU A 87 8.81 13.24 -6.07
N ILE A 88 9.24 13.93 -5.01
CA ILE A 88 9.79 13.31 -3.80
C ILE A 88 8.72 12.46 -3.09
N LEU A 89 7.49 12.96 -2.97
CA LEU A 89 6.38 12.20 -2.37
C LEU A 89 6.03 10.97 -3.21
N CYS A 90 5.98 11.07 -4.53
CA CYS A 90 5.80 9.93 -5.43
C CYS A 90 6.91 8.88 -5.22
N LEU A 91 8.17 9.30 -5.19
CA LEU A 91 9.29 8.40 -4.92
C LEU A 91 9.19 7.71 -3.56
N SER A 92 8.72 8.40 -2.52
CA SER A 92 8.50 7.79 -1.20
C SER A 92 7.49 6.65 -1.25
N THR A 93 6.40 6.81 -2.01
CA THR A 93 5.40 5.75 -2.20
C THR A 93 5.91 4.60 -3.07
N ALA A 94 6.77 4.90 -4.04
CA ALA A 94 7.45 3.87 -4.83
C ALA A 94 8.38 3.02 -3.96
N LEU A 95 9.14 3.63 -3.05
CA LEU A 95 10.00 2.91 -2.09
C LEU A 95 9.18 1.98 -1.18
N ILE A 96 8.03 2.45 -0.70
CA ILE A 96 7.09 1.61 0.05
C ILE A 96 6.66 0.39 -0.78
N ALA A 97 6.33 0.59 -2.07
CA ALA A 97 5.88 -0.47 -2.96
C ALA A 97 6.97 -1.54 -3.18
N VAL A 98 8.25 -1.15 -3.22
CA VAL A 98 9.38 -2.10 -3.34
C VAL A 98 9.40 -3.11 -2.19
N VAL A 99 9.02 -2.69 -0.97
CA VAL A 99 8.97 -3.58 0.20
C VAL A 99 7.66 -4.38 0.25
N ASP A 100 6.54 -3.75 -0.13
CA ASP A 100 5.22 -4.38 -0.05
C ASP A 100 5.00 -5.48 -1.08
N VAL A 101 5.49 -5.32 -2.31
CA VAL A 101 5.25 -6.26 -3.41
C VAL A 101 5.83 -7.66 -3.11
N PRO A 102 7.11 -7.81 -2.68
CA PRO A 102 7.65 -9.12 -2.30
C PRO A 102 6.87 -9.79 -1.17
N TRP A 103 6.48 -9.01 -0.15
CA TRP A 103 5.66 -9.53 0.95
C TRP A 103 4.30 -10.02 0.46
N GLN A 104 3.68 -9.30 -0.47
CA GLN A 104 2.39 -9.66 -1.04
C GLN A 104 2.47 -10.97 -1.84
N ILE A 105 3.53 -11.15 -2.63
CA ILE A 105 3.80 -12.40 -3.35
C ILE A 105 4.01 -13.56 -2.37
N TYR A 106 4.86 -13.38 -1.34
CA TYR A 106 5.12 -14.40 -0.34
C TYR A 106 3.84 -14.80 0.42
N SER A 107 3.07 -13.81 0.88
CA SER A 107 1.80 -14.03 1.60
C SER A 107 0.77 -14.75 0.73
N HIS A 108 0.69 -14.40 -0.56
CA HIS A 108 -0.18 -15.07 -1.52
C HIS A 108 0.22 -16.53 -1.73
N THR A 109 1.50 -16.81 -1.99
CA THR A 109 1.99 -18.19 -2.14
C THR A 109 1.83 -19.00 -0.85
N LYS A 110 2.04 -18.39 0.31
CA LYS A 110 1.84 -19.05 1.61
C LYS A 110 0.38 -19.44 1.84
N LYS A 111 -0.59 -18.61 1.41
CA LYS A 111 -2.03 -18.93 1.49
C LYS A 111 -2.46 -20.06 0.55
N LEU A 112 -1.69 -20.34 -0.51
CA LEU A 112 -1.94 -21.43 -1.45
C LEU A 112 -1.27 -22.75 -1.05
N ARG A 113 -0.43 -22.76 -0.01
CA ARG A 113 0.19 -24.00 0.49
C ARG A 113 -0.80 -24.73 1.38
N MET A 114 -1.06 -26.00 1.06
CA MET A 114 -1.82 -26.90 1.93
C MET A 114 -1.01 -27.23 3.18
N SER A 115 -1.68 -27.28 4.31
CA SER A 115 -1.09 -27.77 5.56
C SER A 115 -0.96 -29.31 5.52
N MET A 116 -0.01 -29.86 6.27
CA MET A 116 0.13 -31.32 6.41
C MET A 116 -1.13 -32.00 7.01
N GLN A 117 -1.99 -31.23 7.69
CA GLN A 117 -3.29 -31.68 8.16
C GLN A 117 -4.30 -31.76 7.00
N GLU A 118 -4.41 -30.71 6.18
CA GLU A 118 -5.28 -30.71 4.98
C GLU A 118 -4.91 -31.83 3.99
N ILE A 119 -3.61 -32.10 3.81
CA ILE A 119 -3.15 -33.21 2.95
C ILE A 119 -3.61 -34.56 3.52
N LYS A 120 -3.49 -34.79 4.83
CA LYS A 120 -3.91 -36.05 5.47
C LYS A 120 -5.42 -36.25 5.45
N ASP A 121 -6.18 -35.17 5.50
CA ASP A 121 -7.64 -35.21 5.39
C ASP A 121 -8.08 -35.47 3.94
N GLU A 122 -7.41 -34.90 2.93
CA GLU A 122 -7.65 -35.23 1.51
C GLU A 122 -7.29 -36.69 1.15
N TYR A 123 -6.25 -37.27 1.76
CA TYR A 123 -5.91 -38.69 1.54
C TYR A 123 -6.88 -39.67 2.22
N LYS A 124 -7.73 -39.18 3.13
CA LYS A 124 -8.73 -39.98 3.86
C LYS A 124 -10.12 -39.91 3.25
N GLU A 125 -10.42 -38.88 2.44
CA GLU A 125 -11.59 -38.81 1.56
C GLU A 125 -11.35 -39.57 0.25
#